data_AF-A0A565BE62-F1
#
_entry.id   AF-A0A565BE62-F1
#
_cell.length_a   1.000
_cell.length_b   1.000
_cell.length_c   1.000
_cell.angle_alpha   90.00
_cell.angle_beta   90.00
_cell.angle_gamma   90.00
#
_symmetry.space_group_name_H-M   'P 1'
#
loop_
_entity.id
_entity.type
_entity.pdbx_description
1 polymer ?
#
loop_
_entity_poly.entity_id
_entity_poly.type
_entity_poly.pdbx_seq_one_letter_code
_entity_poly.pdbx_strand_id
1 'polypeptide(L)'
;MVGYGQNYPRQVHHRGSSIVSFKVDQKSVTCRGGYATWYSRKGSDPNVLTGALVGGPDAYDNFADQRDNYEQTEPATYNNAPLLGVLARLISGSTGFDQLLPGVSPTPSPVIKKPAPVPKRKPTTPPASSSSFVTISQKMTASWSREGKMYYRYSTRLTNRSSKTLKNLKISITKLYGPIWGVAKTGNSFGFPSWMQSLSAGQSMEFVYIHSASPANVLVSSYSFE
;
A
#
# COMPACT_ATOMS: atom_id res chain seq x y z
N MET A 1 11.19 8.27 0.32
CA MET A 1 11.16 8.47 -1.15
C MET A 1 11.05 9.95 -1.46
N VAL A 2 11.98 10.49 -2.24
CA VAL A 2 12.05 11.92 -2.58
C VAL A 2 10.86 12.32 -3.45
N GLY A 3 10.21 13.44 -3.12
CA GLY A 3 9.08 14.00 -3.87
C GLY A 3 7.73 13.30 -3.64
N TYR A 4 7.65 12.30 -2.76
CA TYR A 4 6.41 11.58 -2.46
C TYR A 4 5.95 11.83 -1.01
N GLY A 5 4.64 12.06 -0.83
CA GLY A 5 4.05 12.37 0.48
C GLY A 5 4.17 13.85 0.88
N GLN A 6 3.65 14.19 2.08
CA GLN A 6 3.72 15.57 2.59
C GLN A 6 5.10 15.91 3.19
N ASN A 7 5.83 14.89 3.67
CA ASN A 7 7.18 15.02 4.21
C ASN A 7 8.10 14.01 3.50
N TYR A 8 9.19 14.49 2.92
CA TYR A 8 10.15 13.69 2.15
C TYR A 8 11.56 14.30 2.25
N PRO A 9 12.63 13.51 2.03
CA PRO A 9 14.01 14.02 2.10
C PRO A 9 14.27 15.14 1.08
N ARG A 10 14.83 16.25 1.53
CA ARG A 10 15.09 17.46 0.72
C ARG A 10 16.57 17.81 0.61
N GLN A 11 17.45 17.14 1.35
CA GLN A 11 18.90 17.35 1.28
C GLN A 11 19.58 16.03 0.90
N VAL A 12 19.34 15.61 -0.34
CA VAL A 12 19.77 14.30 -0.84
C VAL A 12 21.25 14.36 -1.18
N HIS A 13 22.02 13.32 -0.82
CA HIS A 13 23.42 13.17 -1.23
C HIS A 13 23.54 12.87 -2.73
N HIS A 14 23.20 13.84 -3.58
CA HIS A 14 23.18 13.69 -5.03
C HIS A 14 23.57 15.01 -5.72
N ARG A 15 24.63 14.98 -6.55
CA ARG A 15 25.19 16.17 -7.21
C ARG A 15 24.17 16.85 -8.13
N GLY A 16 23.48 16.08 -8.97
CA GLY A 16 22.47 16.64 -9.88
C GLY A 16 21.22 17.19 -9.16
N SER A 17 20.97 16.75 -7.92
CA SER A 17 19.85 17.23 -7.09
C SER A 17 20.23 18.57 -6.45
N SER A 18 21.43 18.60 -5.86
CA SER A 18 21.94 19.68 -5.01
C SER A 18 22.47 20.91 -5.75
N ILE A 19 22.97 20.75 -6.98
CA ILE A 19 23.51 21.87 -7.78
C ILE A 19 22.39 22.51 -8.62
N VAL A 20 22.31 23.84 -8.63
CA VAL A 20 21.32 24.58 -9.44
C VAL A 20 21.34 24.15 -10.91
N SER A 21 20.16 24.04 -11.53
CA SER A 21 20.05 23.73 -12.95
C SER A 21 20.63 24.86 -13.82
N PHE A 22 21.30 24.49 -14.91
CA PHE A 22 21.81 25.45 -15.90
C PHE A 22 20.70 26.34 -16.49
N LYS A 23 19.45 25.85 -16.47
CA LYS A 23 18.26 26.58 -16.94
C LYS A 23 17.88 27.74 -16.02
N VAL A 24 18.33 27.71 -14.76
CA VAL A 24 18.06 28.71 -13.74
C VAL A 24 19.26 29.64 -13.57
N ASP A 25 20.47 29.07 -13.51
CA ASP A 25 21.73 29.84 -13.47
C ASP A 25 22.70 29.26 -14.51
N GLN A 26 23.01 30.05 -15.53
CA GLN A 26 23.87 29.64 -16.65
C GLN A 26 25.36 29.62 -16.29
N LYS A 27 25.75 30.04 -15.08
CA LYS A 27 27.15 29.99 -14.62
C LYS A 27 27.64 28.54 -14.59
N SER A 28 28.82 28.30 -15.19
CA SER A 28 29.45 27.00 -15.13
C SER A 28 29.81 26.62 -13.69
N VAL A 29 29.38 25.45 -13.25
CA VAL A 29 29.78 24.87 -11.96
C VAL A 29 30.92 23.90 -12.20
N THR A 30 32.12 24.24 -11.74
CA THR A 30 33.29 23.34 -11.82
C THR A 30 33.14 22.18 -10.82
N CYS A 31 33.87 21.09 -11.00
CA CYS A 31 33.80 19.94 -10.07
C CYS A 31 34.10 20.34 -8.61
N ARG A 32 35.18 21.09 -8.39
CA ARG A 32 35.54 21.60 -7.05
C ARG A 32 34.60 22.70 -6.57
N GLY A 33 34.12 23.58 -7.46
CA GLY A 33 33.13 24.61 -7.12
C GLY A 33 31.78 24.02 -6.72
N GLY A 34 31.39 22.91 -7.36
CA GLY A 34 30.22 22.11 -7.01
C GLY A 34 30.28 21.65 -5.56
N TYR A 35 31.40 21.05 -5.18
CA TYR A 35 31.63 20.62 -3.80
C TYR A 35 31.66 21.80 -2.82
N ALA A 36 32.46 22.84 -3.09
CA ALA A 36 32.64 23.98 -2.19
C ALA A 36 31.34 24.76 -1.91
N THR A 37 30.49 24.91 -2.93
CA THR A 37 29.28 25.74 -2.84
C THR A 37 28.03 24.94 -2.46
N TRP A 38 27.89 23.71 -2.97
CA TRP A 38 26.61 23.00 -2.91
C TRP A 38 26.57 21.81 -1.95
N TYR A 39 27.71 21.18 -1.66
CA TYR A 39 27.74 19.99 -0.79
C TYR A 39 27.30 20.33 0.63
N SER A 40 27.91 21.35 1.24
CA SER A 40 27.67 21.78 2.64
C SER A 40 26.47 22.71 2.83
N ARG A 41 25.81 23.15 1.75
CA ARG A 41 24.68 24.08 1.79
C ARG A 41 23.50 23.46 2.57
N LYS A 42 23.08 24.05 3.69
CA LYS A 42 21.98 23.52 4.53
C LYS A 42 20.56 23.70 3.97
N GLY A 43 20.43 24.33 2.80
CA GLY A 43 19.15 24.50 2.10
C GLY A 43 18.74 23.23 1.35
N SER A 44 17.43 23.09 1.10
CA SER A 44 16.90 22.05 0.23
C SER A 44 17.54 22.06 -1.16
N ASP A 45 17.62 20.88 -1.75
CA ASP A 45 18.09 20.67 -3.10
C ASP A 45 17.25 21.47 -4.12
N PRO A 46 17.87 22.22 -5.04
CA PRO A 46 17.17 23.00 -6.05
C PRO A 46 16.42 22.13 -7.06
N ASN A 47 16.86 20.90 -7.32
CA ASN A 47 16.20 19.97 -8.22
C ASN A 47 15.65 18.78 -7.43
N VAL A 48 14.33 18.57 -7.44
CA VAL A 48 13.73 17.43 -6.74
C VAL A 48 14.04 16.12 -7.47
N LEU A 49 14.84 15.24 -6.86
CA LEU A 49 15.18 13.92 -7.38
C LEU A 49 14.01 12.92 -7.23
N THR A 50 12.91 13.20 -7.93
CA THR A 50 11.62 12.52 -7.77
C THR A 50 11.74 11.00 -7.89
N GLY A 51 11.16 10.28 -6.93
CA GLY A 51 11.12 8.82 -6.92
C GLY A 51 12.36 8.15 -6.32
N ALA A 52 13.42 8.90 -5.97
CA ALA A 52 14.59 8.33 -5.35
C ALA A 52 14.31 7.77 -3.95
N LEU A 53 14.74 6.52 -3.71
CA LEU A 53 14.82 5.93 -2.40
C LEU A 53 16.23 6.16 -1.83
N VAL A 54 16.28 6.94 -0.76
CA VAL A 54 17.51 7.19 0.01
C VAL A 54 17.82 5.99 0.92
N GLY A 55 19.03 5.94 1.50
CA GLY A 55 19.46 4.87 2.41
C GLY A 55 18.46 4.56 3.53
N GLY A 56 17.84 5.58 4.11
CA GLY A 56 16.75 5.43 5.08
C GLY A 56 17.19 5.70 6.52
N PRO A 57 16.31 5.42 7.50
CA PRO A 57 16.59 5.70 8.91
C PRO A 57 17.61 4.72 9.52
N ASP A 58 18.11 5.06 10.69
CA ASP A 58 18.90 4.15 11.53
C ASP A 58 18.03 3.06 12.20
N ALA A 59 18.66 2.20 13.00
CA ALA A 59 18.01 1.10 13.70
C ALA A 59 16.96 1.53 14.74
N TYR A 60 16.87 2.82 15.06
CA TYR A 60 15.92 3.41 16.01
C TYR A 60 14.91 4.32 15.30
N ASP A 61 14.73 4.14 13.99
CA ASP A 61 13.85 4.93 13.13
C ASP A 61 14.21 6.43 13.04
N ASN A 62 15.43 6.84 13.44
CA ASN A 62 15.86 8.23 13.31
C ASN A 62 16.38 8.49 11.89
N PHE A 63 15.95 9.61 11.30
CA PHE A 63 16.39 10.06 9.99
C PHE A 63 16.84 11.53 10.04
N ALA A 64 18.10 11.78 9.71
CA ALA A 64 18.66 13.11 9.57
C ALA A 64 18.78 13.48 8.09
N ASP A 65 17.89 14.36 7.63
CA ASP A 65 17.86 14.89 6.25
C ASP A 65 18.99 15.91 6.02
N GLN A 66 20.22 15.40 5.95
CA GLN A 66 21.44 16.17 5.79
C GLN A 66 22.29 15.59 4.66
N ARG A 67 22.69 16.43 3.70
CA ARG A 67 23.38 15.98 2.48
C ARG A 67 24.75 15.34 2.74
N ASP A 68 25.40 15.71 3.83
CA ASP A 68 26.66 15.14 4.30
C ASP A 68 26.48 13.78 5.01
N ASN A 69 25.26 13.46 5.46
CA ASN A 69 24.88 12.14 5.96
C ASN A 69 24.57 11.18 4.81
N TYR A 70 25.60 10.74 4.09
CA TYR A 70 25.46 9.86 2.94
C TYR A 70 24.81 8.51 3.31
N GLU A 71 25.07 7.98 4.51
CA GLU A 71 24.52 6.70 4.95
C GLU A 71 22.98 6.67 4.88
N GLN A 72 22.34 7.77 5.27
CA GLN A 72 20.88 7.87 5.27
C GLN A 72 20.33 8.54 4.01
N THR A 73 21.03 9.51 3.45
CA THR A 73 20.52 10.38 2.37
C THR A 73 21.00 10.03 0.97
N GLU A 74 21.88 9.03 0.81
CA GLU A 74 22.36 8.60 -0.50
C GLU A 74 21.27 7.84 -1.28
N PRO A 75 20.90 8.32 -2.47
CA PRO A 75 20.07 7.57 -3.39
C PRO A 75 20.94 6.69 -4.29
N ALA A 76 20.56 5.44 -4.45
CA ALA A 76 21.24 4.53 -5.35
C ALA A 76 20.26 3.77 -6.25
N THR A 77 20.75 3.32 -7.41
CA THR A 77 19.97 2.46 -8.32
C THR A 77 19.53 1.17 -7.64
N TYR A 78 20.40 0.59 -6.82
CA TYR A 78 20.10 -0.63 -6.05
C TYR A 78 19.10 -0.40 -4.91
N ASN A 79 18.91 0.83 -4.42
CA ASN A 79 17.82 1.14 -3.48
C ASN A 79 16.45 1.04 -4.20
N ASN A 80 16.38 1.60 -5.40
CA ASN A 80 15.13 1.65 -6.18
C ASN A 80 14.76 0.31 -6.82
N ALA A 81 15.74 -0.44 -7.33
CA ALA A 81 15.53 -1.66 -8.11
C ALA A 81 14.60 -2.70 -7.44
N PRO A 82 14.83 -3.14 -6.18
CA PRO A 82 13.96 -4.13 -5.54
C PRO A 82 12.55 -3.58 -5.27
N LEU A 83 12.44 -2.29 -4.95
CA LEU A 83 11.15 -1.68 -4.62
C LEU A 83 10.22 -1.62 -5.85
N LEU A 84 10.76 -1.38 -7.05
CA LEU A 84 9.96 -1.30 -8.28
C LEU A 84 9.17 -2.59 -8.54
N GLY A 85 9.82 -3.76 -8.41
CA GLY A 85 9.17 -5.05 -8.62
C GLY A 85 8.05 -5.32 -7.60
N VAL A 86 8.30 -5.00 -6.33
CA VAL A 86 7.30 -5.16 -5.26
C VAL A 86 6.11 -4.24 -5.49
N LEU A 87 6.33 -2.96 -5.80
CA LEU A 87 5.26 -2.01 -6.08
C LEU A 87 4.45 -2.42 -7.30
N ALA A 88 5.09 -2.87 -8.38
CA ALA A 88 4.39 -3.39 -9.55
C ALA A 88 3.48 -4.58 -9.18
N ARG A 89 3.98 -5.53 -8.38
CA ARG A 89 3.18 -6.68 -7.91
C ARG A 89 1.98 -6.26 -7.06
N LEU A 90 2.17 -5.29 -6.17
CA LEU A 90 1.12 -4.77 -5.30
C LEU A 90 0.02 -4.05 -6.09
N ILE A 91 0.41 -3.28 -7.13
CA ILE A 91 -0.53 -2.55 -7.99
C ILE A 91 -1.32 -3.51 -8.89
N SER A 92 -0.69 -4.60 -9.36
CA SER A 92 -1.34 -5.60 -10.24
C SER A 92 -2.42 -6.44 -9.56
N GLY A 93 -2.54 -6.41 -8.22
CA GLY A 93 -3.58 -7.14 -7.49
C GLY A 93 -3.49 -8.68 -7.64
N SER A 94 -4.54 -9.40 -7.27
CA SER A 94 -4.57 -10.88 -7.33
C SER A 94 -4.72 -11.46 -8.74
N THR A 95 -4.75 -10.62 -9.77
CA THR A 95 -4.87 -11.04 -11.17
C THR A 95 -3.49 -11.31 -11.77
N GLY A 96 -3.05 -12.57 -11.68
CA GLY A 96 -2.41 -13.26 -12.81
C GLY A 96 -0.95 -12.97 -13.18
N PHE A 97 -0.09 -12.51 -12.27
CA PHE A 97 1.35 -12.71 -12.44
C PHE A 97 1.79 -13.89 -11.59
N ASP A 98 1.37 -15.09 -12.00
CA ASP A 98 2.11 -16.30 -11.65
C ASP A 98 3.50 -16.17 -12.24
N GLN A 99 4.49 -16.38 -11.38
CA GLN A 99 5.90 -16.07 -11.56
C GLN A 99 6.60 -17.08 -12.51
N LEU A 100 5.93 -17.44 -13.60
CA LEU A 100 6.44 -18.29 -14.67
C LEU A 100 6.38 -17.46 -15.96
N LEU A 101 7.43 -16.69 -16.22
CA LEU A 101 7.63 -16.02 -17.52
C LEU A 101 7.58 -17.08 -18.64
N PRO A 102 6.98 -16.78 -19.82
CA PRO A 102 7.66 -15.92 -20.78
C PRO A 102 6.77 -14.86 -21.45
N GLY A 103 7.29 -13.62 -21.47
CA GLY A 103 7.19 -12.68 -22.58
C GLY A 103 5.81 -12.17 -22.99
N VAL A 104 5.32 -11.12 -22.33
CA VAL A 104 4.56 -10.05 -23.01
C VAL A 104 4.88 -8.71 -22.37
N SER A 105 5.38 -7.77 -23.18
CA SER A 105 5.59 -6.36 -22.83
C SER A 105 4.26 -5.65 -22.57
N PRO A 106 4.08 -4.89 -21.47
CA PRO A 106 2.96 -3.97 -21.35
C PRO A 106 3.35 -2.55 -21.77
N THR A 107 2.53 -2.01 -22.68
CA THR A 107 2.44 -0.63 -23.18
C THR A 107 2.38 0.41 -22.04
N PRO A 108 2.85 1.67 -22.23
CA PRO A 108 2.93 2.66 -21.16
C PRO A 108 1.55 3.11 -20.68
N SER A 109 1.37 3.20 -19.36
CA SER A 109 0.19 3.82 -18.75
C SER A 109 0.25 5.36 -18.84
N PRO A 110 -0.88 6.06 -19.05
CA PRO A 110 -0.92 7.52 -19.07
C PRO A 110 -0.77 8.14 -17.68
N VAL A 111 -0.17 9.34 -17.65
CA VAL A 111 0.16 10.13 -16.46
C VAL A 111 -1.10 10.52 -15.67
N ILE A 112 -1.12 10.16 -14.38
CA ILE A 112 -2.18 10.49 -13.42
C ILE A 112 -2.14 11.98 -13.06
N LYS A 113 -3.18 12.75 -13.41
CA LYS A 113 -3.48 14.03 -12.77
C LYS A 113 -4.31 13.79 -11.50
N LYS A 114 -3.89 14.40 -10.39
CA LYS A 114 -4.52 14.33 -9.06
C LYS A 114 -5.91 14.99 -9.06
N PRO A 115 -7.01 14.27 -8.74
CA PRO A 115 -8.31 14.91 -8.55
C PRO A 115 -8.48 15.48 -7.13
N ALA A 116 -9.27 16.55 -7.04
CA ALA A 116 -9.63 17.28 -5.83
C ALA A 116 -10.51 16.45 -4.84
N PRO A 117 -10.65 16.87 -3.57
CA PRO A 117 -11.38 16.10 -2.55
C PRO A 117 -12.89 16.14 -2.80
N VAL A 118 -13.54 14.97 -2.83
CA VAL A 118 -15.01 14.82 -2.91
C VAL A 118 -15.60 14.63 -1.49
N PRO A 119 -16.83 15.11 -1.21
CA PRO A 119 -17.35 15.29 0.15
C PRO A 119 -17.63 13.99 0.91
N LYS A 120 -17.43 14.03 2.23
CA LYS A 120 -17.74 12.94 3.18
C LYS A 120 -19.26 12.67 3.22
N ARG A 121 -19.70 11.52 2.71
CA ARG A 121 -21.02 10.95 3.03
C ARG A 121 -20.92 10.04 4.27
N LYS A 122 -21.94 10.14 5.12
CA LYS A 122 -22.12 9.40 6.37
C LYS A 122 -22.16 7.88 6.09
N PRO A 123 -21.40 7.03 6.82
CA PRO A 123 -21.35 5.60 6.54
C PRO A 123 -22.65 4.90 6.96
N THR A 124 -23.34 4.31 5.99
CA THR A 124 -24.47 3.40 6.21
C THR A 124 -23.92 2.02 6.57
N THR A 125 -24.33 1.48 7.71
CA THR A 125 -23.92 0.15 8.21
C THR A 125 -24.51 -0.96 7.33
N PRO A 126 -23.69 -1.88 6.78
CA PRO A 126 -24.16 -3.04 6.01
C PRO A 126 -24.86 -4.10 6.87
N PRO A 127 -25.75 -4.94 6.28
CA PRO A 127 -26.35 -6.07 6.97
C PRO A 127 -25.31 -7.16 7.25
N ALA A 128 -24.97 -7.36 8.51
CA ALA A 128 -24.15 -8.47 8.97
C ALA A 128 -25.05 -9.63 9.44
N SER A 129 -24.72 -10.86 9.04
CA SER A 129 -25.36 -12.06 9.59
C SER A 129 -24.45 -12.70 10.63
N SER A 130 -25.03 -13.03 11.78
CA SER A 130 -24.35 -13.65 12.92
C SER A 130 -24.80 -15.10 13.08
N SER A 131 -23.85 -16.00 13.30
CA SER A 131 -24.15 -17.22 14.06
C SER A 131 -23.98 -16.90 15.55
N SER A 132 -24.58 -17.68 16.44
CA SER A 132 -24.55 -17.42 17.90
C SER A 132 -23.12 -17.28 18.47
N PHE A 133 -22.13 -17.92 17.85
CA PHE A 133 -20.76 -17.95 18.34
C PHE A 133 -19.75 -17.16 17.50
N VAL A 134 -20.11 -16.78 16.28
CA VAL A 134 -19.24 -16.03 15.37
C VAL A 134 -19.96 -14.80 14.86
N THR A 135 -19.38 -13.64 15.17
CA THR A 135 -19.94 -12.33 14.80
C THR A 135 -19.16 -11.73 13.64
N ILE A 136 -19.88 -11.18 12.68
CA ILE A 136 -19.33 -10.48 11.52
C ILE A 136 -19.65 -8.99 11.65
N SER A 137 -18.69 -8.14 11.36
CA SER A 137 -18.89 -6.69 11.29
C SER A 137 -18.18 -6.13 10.07
N GLN A 138 -18.92 -5.43 9.21
CA GLN A 138 -18.40 -4.81 7.99
C GLN A 138 -18.35 -3.29 8.15
N LYS A 139 -17.21 -2.69 7.80
CA LYS A 139 -16.99 -1.23 7.85
C LYS A 139 -16.40 -0.75 6.53
N MET A 140 -17.04 0.24 5.91
CA MET A 140 -16.43 0.97 4.78
C MET A 140 -15.23 1.78 5.30
N THR A 141 -14.07 1.62 4.65
CA THR A 141 -12.81 2.24 5.07
C THR A 141 -12.27 3.25 4.06
N ALA A 142 -12.57 3.07 2.77
CA ALA A 142 -12.17 3.98 1.72
C ALA A 142 -13.14 3.91 0.52
N SER A 143 -13.15 4.96 -0.29
CA SER A 143 -13.85 5.02 -1.57
C SER A 143 -13.09 5.88 -2.56
N TRP A 144 -13.05 5.49 -3.84
CA TRP A 144 -12.39 6.25 -4.90
C TRP A 144 -13.11 6.07 -6.24
N SER A 145 -12.86 6.99 -7.17
CA SER A 145 -13.33 6.89 -8.56
C SER A 145 -12.19 6.47 -9.47
N ARG A 146 -12.44 5.53 -10.39
CA ARG A 146 -11.53 5.14 -11.46
C ARG A 146 -12.35 4.98 -12.74
N GLU A 147 -11.96 5.69 -13.81
CA GLU A 147 -12.63 5.63 -15.12
C GLU A 147 -14.15 5.91 -15.03
N GLY A 148 -14.54 6.89 -14.20
CA GLY A 148 -15.95 7.24 -13.98
C GLY A 148 -16.74 6.26 -13.10
N LYS A 149 -16.12 5.18 -12.63
CA LYS A 149 -16.74 4.17 -11.77
C LYS A 149 -16.29 4.32 -10.32
N MET A 150 -17.25 4.32 -9.39
CA MET A 150 -16.98 4.38 -7.95
C MET A 150 -16.65 2.99 -7.39
N TYR A 151 -15.61 2.92 -6.59
CA TYR A 151 -15.16 1.73 -5.86
C TYR A 151 -15.16 2.00 -4.35
N TYR A 152 -15.46 0.97 -3.58
CA TYR A 152 -15.52 1.00 -2.12
C TYR A 152 -14.67 -0.13 -1.55
N ARG A 153 -13.87 0.18 -0.52
CA ARG A 153 -13.12 -0.79 0.28
C ARG A 153 -13.85 -1.04 1.60
N TYR A 154 -14.17 -2.30 1.86
CA TYR A 154 -14.78 -2.74 3.10
C TYR A 154 -13.82 -3.62 3.90
N SER A 155 -13.68 -3.31 5.18
CA SER A 155 -12.98 -4.13 6.17
C SER A 155 -14.01 -4.95 6.92
N THR A 156 -13.81 -6.27 6.97
CA THR A 156 -14.75 -7.20 7.60
C THR A 156 -14.04 -7.90 8.75
N ARG A 157 -14.49 -7.61 9.97
CA ARG A 157 -13.98 -8.25 11.18
C ARG A 157 -14.87 -9.43 11.55
N LEU A 158 -14.26 -10.60 11.68
CA LEU A 158 -14.89 -11.82 12.17
C LEU A 158 -14.36 -12.12 13.57
N THR A 159 -15.24 -12.24 14.55
CA THR A 159 -14.85 -12.42 15.96
C THR A 159 -15.41 -13.73 16.49
N ASN A 160 -14.53 -14.56 17.06
CA ASN A 160 -14.93 -15.75 17.80
C ASN A 160 -15.41 -15.33 19.19
N ARG A 161 -16.72 -15.44 19.43
CA ARG A 161 -17.37 -15.16 20.71
C ARG A 161 -17.61 -16.41 21.55
N SER A 162 -17.19 -17.58 21.10
CA SER A 162 -17.23 -18.80 21.90
C SER A 162 -16.10 -18.82 22.94
N SER A 163 -16.21 -19.76 23.87
CA SER A 163 -15.15 -20.12 24.83
C SER A 163 -14.11 -21.10 24.26
N LYS A 164 -14.26 -21.53 22.99
CA LYS A 164 -13.45 -22.58 22.36
C LYS A 164 -12.67 -22.05 21.17
N THR A 165 -11.64 -22.77 20.76
CA THR A 165 -10.86 -22.41 19.58
C THR A 165 -11.62 -22.79 18.32
N LEU A 166 -11.87 -21.82 17.45
CA LEU A 166 -12.57 -22.00 16.18
C LEU A 166 -11.62 -22.58 15.13
N LYS A 167 -12.00 -23.67 14.48
CA LYS A 167 -11.29 -24.34 13.38
C LYS A 167 -12.21 -24.56 12.18
N ASN A 168 -11.63 -24.83 11.01
CA ASN A 168 -12.36 -25.19 9.78
C ASN A 168 -13.47 -24.19 9.39
N LEU A 169 -13.23 -22.89 9.61
CA LEU A 169 -14.18 -21.85 9.29
C LEU A 169 -14.46 -21.80 7.78
N LYS A 170 -15.74 -21.82 7.41
CA LYS A 170 -16.24 -21.59 6.06
C LYS A 170 -17.24 -20.43 6.06
N ILE A 171 -17.00 -19.48 5.18
CA ILE A 171 -17.76 -18.25 4.99
C ILE A 171 -18.26 -18.24 3.55
N SER A 172 -19.54 -17.94 3.36
CA SER A 172 -20.12 -17.67 2.05
C SER A 172 -20.17 -16.18 1.81
N ILE A 173 -19.65 -15.74 0.67
CA ILE A 173 -19.67 -14.33 0.28
C ILE A 173 -20.40 -14.23 -1.06
N THR A 174 -21.56 -13.57 -1.04
CA THR A 174 -22.38 -13.34 -2.23
C THR A 174 -22.45 -11.85 -2.59
N LYS A 175 -22.77 -11.52 -3.84
CA LYS A 175 -22.73 -10.15 -4.38
C LYS A 175 -21.34 -9.49 -4.28
N LEU A 176 -20.28 -10.30 -4.33
CA LEU A 176 -18.91 -9.82 -4.44
C LEU A 176 -18.50 -9.76 -5.92
N TYR A 177 -18.19 -8.56 -6.40
CA TYR A 177 -17.86 -8.29 -7.81
C TYR A 177 -16.42 -7.83 -8.01
N GLY A 178 -15.58 -7.97 -6.99
CA GLY A 178 -14.20 -7.50 -7.03
C GLY A 178 -13.30 -8.31 -6.11
N PRO A 179 -12.04 -7.89 -5.98
CA PRO A 179 -11.03 -8.66 -5.27
C PRO A 179 -11.25 -8.67 -3.75
N ILE A 180 -10.75 -9.74 -3.12
CA ILE A 180 -10.80 -10.01 -1.69
C ILE A 180 -9.44 -10.49 -1.18
N TRP A 181 -9.08 -10.09 0.03
CA TRP A 181 -7.82 -10.41 0.71
C TRP A 181 -8.06 -10.76 2.16
N GLY A 182 -7.17 -11.55 2.76
CA GLY A 182 -7.25 -11.96 4.17
C GLY A 182 -8.07 -13.24 4.42
N VAL A 183 -8.49 -13.93 3.36
CA VAL A 183 -9.17 -15.24 3.41
C VAL A 183 -8.66 -16.14 2.29
N ALA A 184 -8.69 -17.45 2.51
CA ALA A 184 -8.39 -18.44 1.46
C ALA A 184 -9.69 -18.93 0.81
N LYS A 185 -9.72 -19.02 -0.53
CA LYS A 185 -10.86 -19.57 -1.27
C LYS A 185 -10.73 -21.09 -1.37
N THR A 186 -11.75 -21.81 -0.92
CA THR A 186 -11.87 -23.27 -1.03
C THR A 186 -13.22 -23.61 -1.68
N GLY A 187 -13.18 -24.00 -2.95
CA GLY A 187 -14.39 -24.19 -3.76
C GLY A 187 -15.22 -22.91 -3.83
N ASN A 188 -16.47 -22.98 -3.38
CA ASN A 188 -17.42 -21.84 -3.34
C ASN A 188 -17.43 -21.10 -1.98
N SER A 189 -16.52 -21.46 -1.07
CA SER A 189 -16.45 -20.88 0.28
C SER A 189 -15.10 -20.23 0.55
N PHE A 190 -15.06 -19.36 1.55
CA PHE A 190 -13.85 -18.70 2.03
C PHE A 190 -13.55 -19.16 3.46
N GLY A 191 -12.29 -19.41 3.77
CA GLY A 191 -11.86 -19.82 5.11
C GLY A 191 -10.66 -19.01 5.58
N PHE A 192 -9.99 -19.53 6.59
CA PHE A 192 -8.77 -18.92 7.11
C PHE A 192 -7.70 -18.79 6.00
N PRO A 193 -6.91 -17.70 6.00
CA PRO A 193 -5.77 -17.58 5.11
C PRO A 193 -4.69 -18.62 5.46
N SER A 194 -3.77 -18.93 4.55
CA SER A 194 -2.77 -19.99 4.72
C SER A 194 -1.88 -19.86 5.96
N TRP A 195 -1.69 -18.65 6.48
CA TRP A 195 -0.90 -18.35 7.67
C TRP A 195 -1.67 -18.49 9.00
N MET A 196 -2.98 -18.77 8.96
CA MET A 196 -3.82 -18.96 10.14
C MET A 196 -4.61 -20.27 10.00
N GLN A 197 -4.61 -21.11 11.03
CA GLN A 197 -5.35 -22.38 11.01
C GLN A 197 -6.52 -22.42 12.00
N SER A 198 -6.55 -21.49 12.96
CA SER A 198 -7.57 -21.40 13.99
C SER A 198 -7.73 -19.98 14.50
N LEU A 199 -8.83 -19.74 15.22
CA LEU A 199 -9.11 -18.46 15.88
C LEU A 199 -9.52 -18.71 17.34
N SER A 200 -8.66 -18.34 18.28
CA SER A 200 -8.87 -18.57 19.71
C SER A 200 -10.08 -17.81 20.26
N ALA A 201 -10.57 -18.21 21.43
CA ALA A 201 -11.69 -17.57 22.11
C ALA A 201 -11.44 -16.06 22.30
N GLY A 202 -12.43 -15.23 21.94
CA GLY A 202 -12.36 -13.78 22.04
C GLY A 202 -11.53 -13.08 20.95
N GLN A 203 -10.77 -13.82 20.14
CA GLN A 203 -9.94 -13.23 19.07
C GLN A 203 -10.76 -12.87 17.83
N SER A 204 -10.22 -11.94 17.05
CA SER A 204 -10.78 -11.52 15.77
C SER A 204 -9.78 -11.75 14.64
N MET A 205 -10.29 -12.10 13.46
CA MET A 205 -9.57 -11.96 12.20
C MET A 205 -10.21 -10.86 11.36
N GLU A 206 -9.44 -10.30 10.43
CA GLU A 206 -9.92 -9.28 9.50
C GLU A 206 -9.61 -9.67 8.06
N PHE A 207 -10.57 -9.43 7.18
CA PHE A 207 -10.39 -9.56 5.74
C PHE A 207 -11.01 -8.36 5.02
N VAL A 208 -10.53 -8.09 3.81
CA VAL A 208 -10.86 -6.87 3.07
C VAL A 208 -11.35 -7.24 1.69
N TYR A 209 -12.37 -6.54 1.21
CA TYR A 209 -12.78 -6.65 -0.19
C TYR A 209 -13.05 -5.27 -0.80
N ILE A 210 -12.90 -5.20 -2.12
CA ILE A 210 -13.13 -4.01 -2.92
C ILE A 210 -14.15 -4.34 -3.99
N HIS A 211 -15.19 -3.51 -4.14
CA HIS A 211 -16.13 -3.61 -5.26
C HIS A 211 -16.85 -2.29 -5.53
N SER A 212 -17.57 -2.23 -6.65
CA SER A 212 -18.29 -1.04 -7.12
C SER A 212 -19.79 -1.08 -6.80
N ALA A 213 -20.21 -1.79 -5.76
CA ALA A 213 -21.61 -2.04 -5.43
C ALA A 213 -21.90 -1.78 -3.95
N SER A 214 -23.15 -1.98 -3.54
CA SER A 214 -23.51 -2.10 -2.12
C SER A 214 -22.74 -3.25 -1.47
N PRO A 215 -22.48 -3.18 -0.15
CA PRO A 215 -21.65 -4.16 0.56
C PRO A 215 -21.99 -5.61 0.24
N ALA A 216 -20.97 -6.46 0.11
CA ALA A 216 -21.17 -7.88 -0.15
C ALA A 216 -21.87 -8.55 1.04
N ASN A 217 -22.68 -9.57 0.77
CA ASN A 217 -23.34 -10.34 1.80
C ASN A 217 -22.36 -11.39 2.32
N VAL A 218 -21.94 -11.26 3.58
CA VAL A 218 -20.99 -12.19 4.22
C VAL A 218 -21.74 -13.00 5.28
N LEU A 219 -21.75 -14.33 5.12
CA LEU A 219 -22.44 -15.27 5.99
C LEU A 219 -21.46 -16.35 6.48
N VAL A 220 -21.56 -16.74 7.75
CA VAL A 220 -20.86 -17.93 8.25
C VAL A 220 -21.63 -19.17 7.79
N SER A 221 -20.99 -20.04 7.02
CA SER A 221 -21.60 -21.28 6.52
C SER A 221 -21.40 -22.45 7.48
N SER A 222 -20.17 -22.66 7.95
CA SER A 222 -19.87 -23.69 8.94
C SER A 222 -18.54 -23.43 9.65
N TYR A 223 -18.35 -24.09 10.78
CA TYR A 223 -17.11 -24.10 11.56
C TYR A 223 -17.12 -25.30 12.51
N SER A 224 -15.98 -25.56 13.14
CA SER A 224 -15.81 -26.56 14.20
C SER A 224 -15.14 -25.92 15.41
N PHE A 225 -15.37 -26.48 16.60
CA PHE A 225 -14.65 -26.10 17.82
C PHE A 225 -13.72 -27.21 18.25
N GLU A 226 -12.58 -26.79 18.81
CA GLU A 226 -11.73 -27.60 19.67
C GLU A 226 -12.11 -27.32 21.14
#